data_AF-A0A520HP38-F1
#
_entry.id   AF-A0A520HP38-F1
#
_cell.length_a   1.000
_cell.length_b   1.000
_cell.length_c   1.000
_cell.angle_alpha   90.00
_cell.angle_beta   90.00
_cell.angle_gamma   90.00
#
_symmetry.space_group_name_H-M   'P 1'
#
loop_
_entity.id
_entity.type
_entity.pdbx_description
1 polymer ?
#
loop_
_entity_poly.entity_id
_entity_poly.type
_entity_poly.pdbx_seq_one_letter_code
_entity_poly.pdbx_strand_id
1 'polypeptide(L)' 'LRTDCDQDAVWVIVDAAGPACHTGERTCFFRRIEGGRLVPAE' A
#
# COMPACT_ATOMS: atom_id res chain seq x y z
N LEU A 1 -5.26 15.90 -0.32
CA LEU A 1 -6.35 14.90 -0.30
C LEU A 1 -7.06 14.95 -1.64
N ARG A 2 -7.34 13.81 -2.26
CA ARG A 2 -8.18 13.70 -3.47
C ARG A 2 -9.31 12.71 -3.20
N THR A 3 -10.42 12.82 -3.92
CA THR A 3 -11.52 11.85 -3.93
C THR A 3 -11.65 11.25 -5.32
N ASP A 4 -12.34 10.12 -5.44
CA ASP A 4 -12.70 9.55 -6.74
C ASP A 4 -13.97 10.20 -7.34
N CYS A 5 -14.54 9.63 -8.41
CA CYS A 5 -15.59 10.29 -9.20
C CYS A 5 -16.98 10.27 -8.55
N ASP A 6 -17.34 9.22 -7.81
CA ASP A 6 -18.61 9.12 -7.08
C ASP A 6 -18.48 9.41 -5.58
N GLN A 7 -17.25 9.74 -5.13
CA GLN A 7 -16.93 10.26 -3.80
C GLN A 7 -17.04 9.21 -2.69
N ASP A 8 -16.90 7.92 -3.03
CA ASP A 8 -16.90 6.84 -2.05
C ASP A 8 -15.49 6.44 -1.57
N ALA A 9 -14.45 6.98 -2.20
CA ALA A 9 -13.05 6.75 -1.86
C ALA A 9 -12.21 8.02 -1.75
N VAL A 10 -11.21 7.99 -0.86
CA VAL A 10 -10.20 9.05 -0.70
C VAL A 10 -8.81 8.54 -1.03
N TRP A 11 -8.02 9.37 -1.71
CA TRP A 11 -6.59 9.16 -1.92
C TRP A 11 -5.78 10.21 -1.15
N VAL A 12 -4.97 9.72 -0.21
CA VAL A 12 -4.09 10.54 0.63
C VAL A 12 -2.64 10.32 0.23
N ILE A 13 -1.94 11.40 -0.11
CA ILE A 13 -0.48 11.41 -0.24
C ILE A 13 0.06 11.91 1.10
N VAL A 14 0.93 11.13 1.73
CA VAL A 14 1.46 11.37 3.07
C VAL A 14 2.96 11.14 3.10
N ASP A 15 3.64 11.85 3.98
CA ASP A 15 4.97 11.48 4.45
C ASP A 15 4.82 10.49 5.61
N ALA A 16 5.34 9.27 5.45
CA ALA A 16 5.16 8.22 6.44
C ALA A 16 6.04 8.44 7.69
N ALA A 17 5.45 8.32 8.88
CA ALA A 17 6.15 8.37 10.15
C ALA A 17 6.80 7.02 10.50
N GLY A 18 7.72 6.56 9.67
CA GLY A 18 8.34 5.23 9.75
C GLY A 18 7.64 4.19 8.85
N PRO A 19 7.88 2.88 9.07
CA PRO A 19 7.25 1.81 8.30
C PRO A 19 5.73 1.82 8.46
N ALA A 20 4.99 1.71 7.36
CA ALA A 20 3.53 1.65 7.43
C ALA A 20 3.03 0.27 7.91
N CYS A 21 3.83 -0.79 7.76
CA CYS A 21 3.46 -2.14 8.17
C CYS A 21 4.00 -2.48 9.56
N HIS A 22 3.21 -3.19 10.36
CA HIS A 22 3.59 -3.64 11.70
C HIS A 22 4.74 -4.68 11.71
N THR A 23 5.12 -5.23 10.56
CA THR A 23 6.27 -6.13 10.41
C THR A 23 7.60 -5.39 10.21
N GLY A 24 7.57 -4.06 10.05
CA GLY A 24 8.74 -3.23 9.73
C GLY A 24 8.89 -2.90 8.24
N GLU A 25 8.01 -3.41 7.38
CA GLU A 25 8.04 -3.14 5.94
C GLU A 25 7.48 -1.76 5.60
N ARG A 26 8.03 -1.11 4.55
CA ARG A 26 7.64 0.24 4.11
C ARG A 26 6.15 0.36 3.81
N THR A 27 5.54 -0.68 3.27
CA THR A 27 4.13 -0.76 2.86
C THR A 27 3.55 -2.11 3.30
N CYS A 28 2.26 -2.18 3.59
CA CYS A 28 1.56 -3.47 3.80
C CYS A 28 1.60 -4.36 2.55
N PHE A 29 1.73 -3.76 1.36
CA PHE A 29 1.78 -4.46 0.07
C PHE A 29 3.21 -4.83 -0.33
N PHE A 30 4.02 -5.34 0.60
CA PHE A 30 5.42 -5.74 0.37
C PHE A 30 5.57 -7.11 -0.35
N ARG A 31 4.45 -7.71 -0.79
CA ARG A 31 4.40 -8.95 -1.56
C ARG A 31 3.40 -8.80 -2.70
N ARG A 32 3.65 -9.53 -3.80
CA ARG A 32 2.80 -9.60 -4.99
C ARG A 32 2.60 -11.04 -5.43
N ILE A 33 1.60 -11.27 -6.28
CA ILE A 33 1.33 -12.59 -6.85
C ILE A 33 2.15 -12.74 -8.14
N GLU A 34 2.98 -13.78 -8.21
CA GLU A 34 3.66 -14.24 -9.42
C GLU A 34 3.52 -15.75 -9.57
N GLY A 35 3.11 -16.22 -10.74
CA GLY A 35 2.96 -17.66 -11.00
C GLY A 35 2.05 -18.39 -9.99
N GLY A 36 1.05 -17.69 -9.44
CA GLY A 36 0.15 -18.23 -8.41
C GLY A 36 0.74 -18.33 -7.00
N ARG A 37 1.91 -17.73 -6.74
CA ARG A 37 2.54 -17.70 -5.42
C ARG A 37 2.73 -16.26 -4.94
N LEU A 38 2.74 -16.05 -3.63
CA LEU A 38 3.15 -14.78 -3.04
C LEU A 38 4.68 -14.69 -3.02
N VAL A 39 5.22 -13.65 -3.66
CA VAL A 39 6.65 -13.33 -3.71
C VAL A 39 6.86 -11.90 -3.22
N PRO A 40 8.07 -11.50 -2.77
CA PRO A 40 8.36 -10.11 -2.43
C PRO A 40 8.04 -9.14 -3.59
N ALA A 41 7.44 -8.00 -3.26
CA ALA A 41 7.25 -6.90 -4.20
C ALA A 41 8.43 -5.95 -4.03
N GLU A 42 9.33 -5.94 -5.01
CA GLU A 42 10.47 -5.01 -5.08
C GLU A 42 10.01 -3.54 -5.13
#